data_AF-A0A972WLD8-F1
#
_entry.id   AF-A0A972WLD8-F1
#
_cell.length_a   1.000
_cell.length_b   1.000
_cell.length_c   1.000
_cell.angle_alpha   90.00
_cell.angle_beta   90.00
_cell.angle_gamma   90.00
#
_symmetry.space_group_name_H-M   'P 1'
#
loop_
_entity.id
_entity.type
_entity.pdbx_description
1 polymer ?
#
loop_
_entity_poly.entity_id
_entity_poly.type
_entity_poly.pdbx_seq_one_letter_code
_entity_poly.pdbx_strand_id
1 'polypeptide(L)' 'MRYSVVYEGDNRRWAVIDCLTSDQPFSYYRTEWDALSRARFEERRWRTHQTPCPRLN' A
#
# COMPACT_ATOMS: atom_id res chain seq x y z
N MET A 1 7.58 4.90 3.33
CA MET A 1 6.65 4.30 2.35
C MET A 1 5.53 3.71 3.18
N ARG A 2 4.27 4.12 2.96
CA ARG A 2 3.12 3.68 3.77
C ARG A 2 2.73 2.25 3.44
N TYR A 3 2.74 1.91 2.16
CA TYR A 3 2.38 0.58 1.70
C TYR A 3 3.62 -0.29 1.47
N SER A 4 3.62 -1.48 2.05
CA SER A 4 4.66 -2.50 1.88
C SER A 4 4.10 -3.77 1.26
N VAL A 5 4.97 -4.58 0.68
CA VAL A 5 4.64 -5.88 0.09
C VAL A 5 5.25 -6.98 0.94
N VAL A 6 4.45 -7.97 1.32
CA VAL A 6 4.87 -9.14 2.10
C VAL A 6 4.42 -10.42 1.42
N TYR A 7 5.26 -11.46 1.48
CA TYR A 7 4.88 -12.78 0.97
C TYR A 7 4.20 -13.58 2.08
N GLU A 8 3.00 -14.05 1.81
CA GLU A 8 2.19 -14.87 2.72
C GLU A 8 2.32 -16.33 2.30
N GLY A 9 3.12 -17.08 3.08
CA GLY A 9 3.59 -18.42 2.73
C GLY A 9 2.50 -19.47 2.69
N ASP A 10 1.48 -19.36 3.55
CA ASP A 10 0.43 -20.37 3.70
C ASP A 10 -0.49 -20.39 2.46
N ASN A 11 -0.88 -19.22 1.96
CA ASN A 11 -1.69 -19.10 0.74
C ASN A 11 -0.85 -18.91 -0.54
N ARG A 12 0.48 -18.86 -0.42
CA ARG A 12 1.42 -18.62 -1.54
C ARG A 12 1.07 -17.37 -2.36
N ARG A 13 0.81 -16.26 -1.66
CA ARG A 13 0.37 -14.99 -2.27
C ARG A 13 1.20 -13.82 -1.77
N TRP A 14 1.20 -12.75 -2.54
CA TRP A 14 1.81 -11.48 -2.17
C TRP A 14 0.74 -10.54 -1.64
N ALA A 15 0.89 -10.07 -0.41
CA ALA A 15 -0.03 -9.15 0.23
C ALA A 15 0.55 -7.73 0.21
N VAL A 16 -0.34 -6.75 0.01
CA VAL A 16 -0.02 -5.33 0.25
C VAL A 16 -0.56 -4.94 1.62
N ILE A 17 0.30 -4.43 2.49
CA ILE A 17 -0.03 -4.00 3.85
C ILE A 17 0.08 -2.48 3.96
N ASP A 18 -0.78 -1.89 4.80
CA ASP A 18 -0.72 -0.46 5.13
C ASP A 18 -0.07 -0.26 6.50
N CYS A 19 1.25 -0.06 6.50
CA CYS A 19 2.07 0.03 7.71
C CYS A 19 1.71 1.22 8.63
N LEU A 20 0.81 2.13 8.25
CA LEU A 20 0.40 3.25 9.11
C LEU A 20 -0.90 3.01 9.87
N THR A 21 -1.83 2.20 9.34
CA THR A 21 -3.16 2.04 9.95
C THR A 21 -3.41 0.63 10.46
N SER A 22 -2.82 -0.38 9.82
CA SER A 22 -3.00 -1.77 10.19
C SER A 22 -1.97 -2.64 9.47
N ASP A 23 -1.32 -3.54 10.20
CA ASP A 23 -0.46 -4.57 9.60
C ASP A 23 -1.26 -5.67 8.88
N GLN A 24 -2.57 -5.51 8.74
CA GLN A 24 -3.40 -6.46 8.00
C GLN A 24 -3.27 -6.26 6.48
N PRO A 25 -3.25 -7.36 5.70
CA PRO A 25 -3.30 -7.30 4.24
C PRO A 25 -4.56 -6.61 3.74
N PHE A 26 -4.38 -5.53 2.97
CA PHE A 26 -5.48 -4.85 2.28
C PHE A 26 -5.88 -5.60 1.01
N SER A 27 -4.92 -6.20 0.29
CA SER A 27 -5.16 -6.97 -0.92
C SER A 27 -4.09 -8.02 -1.17
N TYR A 28 -4.46 -9.07 -1.91
CA TYR A 28 -3.60 -10.21 -2.24
C TYR A 28 -3.40 -10.35 -3.75
N TYR A 29 -2.20 -10.77 -4.15
CA TYR A 29 -1.75 -10.90 -5.52
C TYR A 29 -1.02 -12.22 -5.75
N ARG A 30 -1.01 -12.70 -6.99
CA ARG A 30 -0.29 -13.92 -7.38
C ARG A 30 1.20 -13.68 -7.59
N THR A 31 1.58 -12.47 -8.00
CA THR A 31 2.97 -12.11 -8.30
C THR A 31 3.43 -10.95 -7.42
N GLU A 32 4.74 -10.91 -7.15
CA GLU A 32 5.37 -9.81 -6.42
C GLU A 32 5.21 -8.49 -7.17
N TRP A 33 5.34 -8.55 -8.50
CA TRP A 33 5.30 -7.37 -9.35
C TRP A 33 3.93 -6.68 -9.33
N ASP A 34 2.84 -7.45 -9.36
CA ASP A 34 1.48 -6.90 -9.23
C ASP A 34 1.28 -6.23 -7.87
N ALA A 35 1.76 -6.86 -6.79
CA ALA A 35 1.70 -6.29 -5.45
C ALA A 35 2.51 -4.99 -5.33
N LEU A 36 3.73 -4.96 -5.89
CA LEU A 36 4.58 -3.76 -5.92
C LEU A 36 3.94 -2.63 -6.74
N SER A 37 3.38 -2.96 -7.91
CA SER A 37 2.68 -2.00 -8.76
C SER A 37 1.49 -1.39 -8.00
N ARG A 38 0.73 -2.22 -7.28
CA ARG A 38 -0.38 -1.74 -6.44
C ARG A 38 0.10 -0.87 -5.27
N ALA A 39 1.12 -1.29 -4.53
CA ALA A 39 1.66 -0.51 -3.40
C ALA A 39 2.10 0.88 -3.86
N ARG A 40 2.75 0.99 -5.03
CA ARG A 40 3.13 2.28 -5.65
C ARG A 40 1.93 3.12 -6.10
N PHE A 41 0.85 2.48 -6.54
CA PHE A 41 -0.38 3.18 -6.91
C PHE A 41 -1.06 3.78 -5.67
N GLU A 42 -1.24 2.99 -4.60
CA GLU A 42 -1.88 3.46 -3.36
C GLU A 42 -1.04 4.53 -2.65
N GLU A 43 0.29 4.40 -2.65
CA GLU A 43 1.19 5.43 -2.13
C GLU A 43 1.00 6.76 -2.89
N ARG A 44 0.91 6.72 -4.22
CA ARG A 44 0.63 7.91 -5.04
C ARG A 44 -0.74 8.49 -4.72
N ARG A 45 -1.77 7.65 -4.70
CA ARG A 45 -3.15 8.05 -4.40
C ARG A 45 -3.21 8.74 -3.04
N TRP A 46 -2.60 8.16 -2.01
CA TRP A 46 -2.57 8.76 -0.67
C TRP A 46 -1.87 10.13 -0.68
N ARG A 47 -0.71 10.25 -1.32
CA ARG A 47 -0.02 11.54 -1.45
C ARG A 47 -0.84 12.60 -2.18
N THR A 48 -1.61 12.22 -3.20
CA THR A 48 -2.49 13.15 -3.92
C THR A 48 -3.68 13.60 -3.06
N HIS A 49 -4.20 12.73 -2.18
CA HIS A 49 -5.32 13.05 -1.29
C HIS A 49 -4.87 13.71 0.03
N GLN A 50 -3.56 13.88 0.25
CA GLN A 50 -3.07 14.87 1.20
C GLN A 50 -3.33 16.24 0.60
N THR A 51 -4.54 16.77 0.81
CA THR A 51 -4.84 18.17 0.55
C THR A 51 -3.72 18.98 1.17
N PRO A 52 -2.91 19.75 0.41
CA PRO A 52 -1.96 20.64 1.04
C PRO A 52 -2.78 21.55 1.94
N CYS A 53 -2.49 21.53 3.24
CA CYS A 53 -3.15 22.40 4.21
C CYS A 53 -3.15 23.81 3.60
N PRO A 54 -4.31 24.43 3.32
CA PRO A 54 -4.29 25.80 2.84
C PRO A 54 -3.54 26.60 3.90
N ARG A 55 -2.46 27.29 3.47
CA ARG A 55 -1.75 28.21 4.37
C ARG A 55 -2.80 29.15 4.92
N LEU A 56 -3.05 29.09 6.23
CA LEU A 56 -3.80 30.11 6.94
C LEU A 56 -3.00 31.40 6.73
N ASN A 57 -3.52 32.27 5.85
CA ASN A 57 -3.05 33.64 5.69
C ASN A 57 -3.30 34.43 6.96
#